data_AF-A0A1H6WY00-F1
#
_entry.id   AF-A0A1H6WY00-F1
#
_cell.length_a   1.000
_cell.length_b   1.000
_cell.length_c   1.000
_cell.angle_alpha   90.00
_cell.angle_beta   90.00
_cell.angle_gamma   90.00
#
_symmetry.space_group_name_H-M   'P 1'
#
loop_
_entity.id
_entity.type
_entity.pdbx_description
1 polymer ?
#
loop_
_entity_poly.entity_id
_entity_poly.type
_entity_poly.pdbx_seq_one_letter_code
_entity_poly.pdbx_strand_id
1 'polypeptide(L)' 'MNDGDLPVAHGAPYRLRIESQLGYKMAKWVNRIEFVENFEDIGKDKDGWRDDVLNYYPNSADI' A
#
# COMPACT_ATOMS: atom_id res chain seq x y z
N MET A 1 -7.74 -14.46 8.72
CA MET A 1 -6.73 -13.90 9.64
C MET A 1 -6.88 -14.57 10.99
N ASN A 2 -5.80 -15.08 11.60
CA ASN A 2 -5.85 -15.89 12.83
C ASN A 2 -6.88 -17.03 12.73
N ASP A 3 -6.66 -17.95 11.78
CA ASP A 3 -7.50 -19.13 11.51
C ASP A 3 -8.96 -18.88 11.07
N GLY A 4 -9.40 -17.63 10.95
CA GLY A 4 -10.69 -17.26 10.33
C GLY A 4 -10.56 -16.55 8.98
N ASP A 5 -11.68 -16.06 8.44
CA ASP A 5 -11.68 -15.18 7.27
C ASP A 5 -10.96 -13.85 7.56
N LEU A 6 -10.58 -13.13 6.51
CA LEU A 6 -10.02 -11.79 6.66
C LEU A 6 -11.18 -10.80 6.90
N PRO A 7 -11.20 -10.02 8.01
CA PRO A 7 -12.20 -8.97 8.18
C PRO A 7 -12.04 -7.87 7.12
N VAL A 8 -13.15 -7.25 6.71
CA VAL A 8 -13.15 -6.15 5.70
C VAL A 8 -12.23 -5.01 6.12
N ALA A 9 -12.26 -4.62 7.39
CA ALA A 9 -11.39 -3.57 7.95
C ALA A 9 -9.89 -3.91 7.83
N HIS A 10 -9.55 -5.20 7.77
CA HIS A 10 -8.20 -5.71 7.62
C HIS A 10 -7.82 -6.02 6.17
N GLY A 11 -8.65 -5.65 5.19
CA GLY A 11 -8.31 -5.73 3.77
C GLY A 11 -8.99 -6.84 2.99
N ALA A 12 -10.11 -7.41 3.47
CA ALA A 12 -10.83 -8.45 2.72
C ALA A 12 -11.31 -7.96 1.34
N PRO A 13 -11.26 -8.78 0.28
CA PRO A 13 -10.91 -10.21 0.31
C PRO A 13 -9.41 -10.49 0.31
N TYR A 14 -8.60 -9.58 -0.24
CA TYR A 14 -7.17 -9.80 -0.44
C TYR A 14 -6.31 -8.70 0.20
N ARG A 15 -5.32 -9.14 0.98
CA ARG A 15 -4.30 -8.29 1.57
C ARG A 15 -2.91 -8.84 1.29
N LEU A 16 -2.00 -7.95 0.90
CA LEU A 16 -0.59 -8.25 0.75
C LEU A 16 0.07 -8.38 2.13
N ARG A 17 0.85 -9.44 2.36
CA ARG A 17 1.64 -9.64 3.58
C ARG A 17 3.10 -9.80 3.22
N ILE A 18 3.93 -8.88 3.71
CA ILE A 18 5.39 -8.92 3.57
C ILE A 18 5.97 -8.79 4.98
N GLU A 19 6.38 -9.91 5.56
CA GLU A 19 6.71 -9.99 6.99
C GLU A 19 7.95 -9.17 7.37
N SER A 20 8.86 -8.97 6.42
CA SER A 20 10.09 -8.21 6.60
C SER A 20 9.93 -6.69 6.42
N GLN A 21 8.73 -6.21 6.06
CA GLN A 21 8.49 -4.80 5.76
C GLN A 21 7.50 -4.16 6.74
N LEU A 22 7.59 -2.83 6.84
CA LEU A 22 6.68 -2.03 7.65
C LEU A 22 5.23 -2.23 7.20
N GLY A 23 4.30 -2.17 8.17
CA GLY A 23 2.89 -2.47 7.94
C GLY A 23 2.20 -1.60 6.89
N TYR A 24 2.77 -0.44 6.55
CA TYR A 24 2.23 0.41 5.50
C TYR A 24 2.44 -0.13 4.09
N LYS A 25 3.47 -0.96 3.88
CA LYS A 25 3.74 -1.63 2.60
C LYS A 25 2.81 -2.83 2.38
N MET A 26 2.01 -3.21 3.38
CA MET A 26 1.01 -4.27 3.29
C MET A 26 -0.30 -3.70 2.75
N ALA A 27 -0.42 -3.62 1.43
CA ALA A 27 -1.62 -3.13 0.76
C ALA A 27 -2.87 -3.92 1.17
N LYS A 28 -3.92 -3.19 1.60
CA LYS A 28 -5.27 -3.72 1.84
C LYS A 28 -6.08 -3.64 0.54
N TRP A 29 -7.02 -4.56 0.35
CA TRP A 29 -7.94 -4.56 -0.80
C TRP A 29 -7.21 -4.65 -2.15
N VAL A 30 -6.26 -5.58 -2.25
CA VAL A 30 -5.45 -5.76 -3.46
C VAL A 30 -6.34 -6.15 -4.64
N ASN A 31 -6.30 -5.34 -5.70
CA ASN A 31 -7.02 -5.58 -6.95
C ASN A 31 -6.08 -6.00 -8.09
N ARG A 32 -4.78 -5.70 -7.99
CA ARG A 32 -3.79 -5.90 -9.03
C ARG A 32 -2.38 -6.00 -8.45
N ILE A 33 -1.55 -6.84 -9.06
CA ILE A 33 -0.12 -6.93 -8.82
C ILE A 33 0.56 -6.83 -10.19
N GLU A 34 1.50 -5.91 -10.32
CA GLU A 34 2.29 -5.70 -11.53
C GLU A 34 3.77 -5.84 -11.18
N PHE A 35 4.53 -6.49 -12.06
CA PHE A 35 5.98 -6.51 -11.99
C PHE A 35 6.51 -5.44 -12.93
N VAL A 36 7.35 -4.56 -12.40
CA VAL A 36 7.91 -3.43 -13.14
C VAL A 36 9.43 -3.44 -13.00
N GLU A 37 10.10 -2.89 -14.00
CA GLU A 37 11.56 -2.78 -14.01
C GLU A 37 12.04 -1.60 -13.16
N ASN A 38 11.26 -0.51 -13.11
CA ASN A 38 11.51 0.66 -12.29
C ASN A 38 10.18 1.25 -11.75
N PHE A 39 10.28 2.22 -10.84
CA PHE A 39 9.12 2.92 -10.26
C PHE A 39 8.90 4.32 -10.88
N GLU A 40 9.63 4.68 -11.93
CA GLU A 40 9.61 6.02 -12.56
C GLU A 40 8.29 6.32 -13.28
N ASP A 41 7.52 5.28 -13.59
CA ASP A 41 6.21 5.41 -14.22
C ASP A 41 5.06 5.16 -13.22
N ILE A 42 5.35 4.99 -11.92
CA ILE A 42 4.37 4.67 -10.88
C ILE A 42 4.28 5.79 -9.84
N GLY A 43 3.14 6.47 -9.81
CA GLY A 43 2.85 7.47 -8.78
C GLY A 43 3.63 8.78 -9.01
N LYS A 44 4.42 9.19 -8.01
CA LYS A 44 5.35 10.33 -8.09
C LYS A 44 6.82 9.89 -7.94
N ASP A 45 7.12 8.66 -8.34
CA ASP A 45 8.48 8.08 -8.38
C ASP A 45 9.09 7.87 -6.98
N LYS A 46 8.25 7.80 -5.94
CA LYS A 46 8.68 7.70 -4.54
C LYS A 46 8.10 6.48 -3.83
N ASP A 47 8.37 5.27 -4.32
CA ASP A 47 8.03 4.02 -3.64
C ASP A 47 6.53 3.82 -3.32
N GLY A 48 5.66 4.58 -3.99
CA GLY A 48 4.21 4.45 -3.99
C GLY A 48 3.45 5.50 -3.16
N TRP A 49 2.11 5.37 -3.16
CA TRP A 49 1.18 6.42 -2.73
C TRP A 49 1.46 7.01 -1.33
N ARG A 50 1.89 6.22 -0.34
CA ARG A 50 2.15 6.76 1.00
C ARG A 50 3.33 7.72 1.03
N ASP A 51 4.41 7.34 0.37
CA ASP A 51 5.63 8.14 0.33
C ASP A 51 5.45 9.33 -0.64
N ASP A 52 4.61 9.19 -1.66
CA ASP A 52 4.09 10.32 -2.45
C ASP A 52 3.33 11.32 -1.56
N VAL A 53 2.38 10.85 -0.73
CA VAL A 53 1.56 11.73 0.12
C VAL A 53 2.38 12.42 1.22
N LEU A 54 3.23 11.68 1.92
CA LEU A 54 3.99 12.22 3.05
C LEU A 54 5.08 13.21 2.62
N ASN A 55 5.71 13.01 1.46
CA ASN A 55 6.84 13.83 1.03
C ASN A 55 6.47 14.93 0.02
N TYR A 56 5.37 14.79 -0.74
CA TYR A 56 5.00 15.75 -1.79
C TYR A 56 3.86 16.70 -1.39
N TYR A 57 3.05 16.35 -0.39
CA TYR A 57 1.94 17.20 0.11
C TYR A 57 2.15 17.65 1.57
N PRO A 58 3.18 18.45 1.89
CA PRO A 58 3.42 18.88 3.27
C PRO A 58 2.30 19.75 3.85
N ASN A 59 1.45 20.38 3.01
CA ASN A 59 0.48 21.39 3.43
C ASN A 59 -0.97 21.15 2.97
N SER A 60 -1.33 19.93 2.51
CA SER A 60 -2.73 19.61 2.19
C SER A 60 -3.25 18.41 2.97
N ALA A 61 -2.72 18.19 4.18
CA ALA A 61 -3.24 17.22 5.13
C ALA A 61 -4.56 17.73 5.76
N ASP A 62 -5.56 18.01 4.91
CA ASP A 62 -6.95 18.04 5.32
C ASP A 62 -7.44 16.57 5.36
N ILE A 63 -7.08 15.87 6.44
CA ILE A 63 -7.69 14.60 6.88
C ILE A 63 -7.98 14.70 8.36
#